data_AF-A0A2V8ZI36-F1
#
_entry.id   AF-A0A2V8ZI36-F1
#
_cell.length_a   1.000
_cell.length_b   1.000
_cell.length_c   1.000
_cell.angle_alpha   90.00
_cell.angle_beta   90.00
_cell.angle_gamma   90.00
#
_symmetry.space_group_name_H-M   'P 1'
#
loop_
_entity.id
_entity.type
_entity.pdbx_description
1 polymer ?
#
loop_
_entity_poly.entity_id
_entity_poly.type
_entity_poly.pdbx_seq_one_letter_code
_entity_poly.pdbx_strand_id
1 'polypeptide(L)'
;MLYDLTSVYFEGNGPSRTSQYGHSRDHRSDRPQVLLAVATDAQGLPLHLEVLRGNRGDTTTQGLLSTLRRRFGIREAVFVFD
;
A
#
# COMPACT_ATOMS: atom_id res chain seq x y z
N MET A 1 -10.20 -2.18 11.25
CA MET A 1 -9.61 -2.68 9.99
C MET A 1 -8.11 -2.49 10.09
N LEU A 2 -7.34 -3.51 9.76
CA LEU A 2 -5.88 -3.40 9.76
C LEU A 2 -5.46 -2.87 8.38
N TYR A 3 -4.55 -1.90 8.37
CA TYR A 3 -3.99 -1.37 7.15
C TYR A 3 -2.49 -1.20 7.30
N ASP A 4 -1.74 -1.78 6.36
CA ASP A 4 -0.28 -1.66 6.32
C ASP A 4 0.19 -1.26 4.90
N LEU A 5 1.31 -0.56 4.88
CA LEU A 5 1.99 -0.09 3.68
C LEU A 5 3.42 -0.63 3.64
N THR A 6 3.63 -1.75 2.96
CA THR A 6 4.96 -2.36 2.87
C THR A 6 5.66 -2.05 1.56
N SER A 7 6.99 -1.93 1.57
CA SER A 7 7.80 -1.74 0.36
C SER A 7 8.32 -3.07 -0.17
N VAL A 8 8.27 -3.27 -1.49
CA VAL A 8 8.91 -4.40 -2.15
C VAL A 8 9.88 -3.85 -3.21
N TYR A 9 11.16 -4.21 -3.09
CA TYR A 9 12.19 -3.80 -4.04
C TYR A 9 12.46 -4.87 -5.10
N PHE A 10 13.01 -4.44 -6.22
CA PHE A 10 13.45 -5.30 -7.30
C PHE A 10 14.99 -5.32 -7.36
N GLU A 11 15.56 -6.52 -7.54
CA GLU A 11 16.99 -6.65 -7.81
C GLU A 11 17.36 -6.21 -9.24
N GLY A 12 16.40 -6.27 -10.17
CA GLY A 12 16.50 -5.71 -11.52
C GLY A 12 15.76 -4.37 -11.68
N ASN A 13 15.52 -3.95 -12.91
CA ASN A 13 14.90 -2.64 -13.20
C ASN A 13 13.44 -2.48 -12.69
N GLY A 14 12.75 -3.60 -12.42
CA GLY A 14 11.34 -3.59 -12.06
C GLY A 14 10.42 -3.05 -13.16
N PRO A 15 9.11 -2.91 -12.88
CA PRO A 15 8.15 -2.40 -13.85
C PRO A 15 8.35 -0.89 -14.10
N SER A 16 8.80 -0.52 -15.29
CA SER A 16 9.24 0.84 -15.65
C SER A 16 8.27 1.99 -15.34
N ARG A 17 6.96 1.72 -15.22
CA ARG A 17 5.93 2.75 -14.95
C ARG A 17 5.55 2.90 -13.47
N THR A 18 5.89 1.90 -12.66
CA THR A 18 5.37 1.76 -11.28
C THR A 18 6.50 1.68 -10.27
N SER A 19 7.61 1.00 -10.61
CA SER A 19 8.78 1.00 -9.75
C SER A 19 9.45 2.37 -9.75
N GLN A 20 9.78 2.85 -8.56
CA GLN A 20 10.47 4.12 -8.33
C GLN A 20 11.42 3.93 -7.17
N TYR A 21 12.53 4.66 -7.16
CA TYR A 21 13.35 4.79 -5.96
C TYR A 21 12.58 5.59 -4.90
N GLY A 22 12.73 5.24 -3.64
CA GLY A 22 12.00 5.88 -2.56
C GLY A 22 12.45 5.41 -1.18
N HIS A 23 11.70 5.82 -0.16
CA HIS A 23 11.92 5.36 1.21
C HIS A 23 11.56 3.88 1.30
N SER A 24 12.55 3.04 1.57
CA SER A 24 12.40 1.59 1.67
C SER A 24 12.38 1.19 3.15
N ARG A 25 11.40 0.40 3.58
CA ARG A 25 11.39 -0.19 4.93
C ARG A 25 12.52 -1.21 5.11
N ASP A 26 13.05 -1.76 4.02
CA ASP A 26 14.17 -2.70 4.01
C ASP A 26 15.54 -2.00 3.93
N HIS A 27 15.59 -0.66 4.05
CA HIS A 27 16.79 0.16 3.88
C HIS A 27 17.49 -0.01 2.52
N ARG A 28 16.72 -0.32 1.46
CA ARG A 28 17.23 -0.47 0.07
C ARG A 28 16.75 0.66 -0.84
N SER A 29 16.98 1.90 -0.43
CA SER A 29 16.71 3.08 -1.27
C SER A 29 17.56 3.12 -2.54
N ASP A 30 18.60 2.29 -2.63
CA ASP A 30 19.43 2.05 -3.81
C ASP A 30 18.73 1.21 -4.89
N ARG A 31 17.54 0.68 -4.61
CA ARG A 31 16.79 -0.19 -5.53
C ARG A 31 15.43 0.39 -5.93
N PRO A 32 14.96 0.13 -7.15
CA PRO A 32 13.62 0.49 -7.56
C PRO A 32 12.61 -0.36 -6.77
N GLN A 33 11.54 0.26 -6.28
CA GLN A 33 10.55 -0.40 -5.43
C GLN A 33 9.12 -0.01 -5.80
N VAL A 34 8.16 -0.81 -5.31
CA VAL A 34 6.74 -0.47 -5.25
C VAL A 34 6.27 -0.52 -3.81
N LEU A 35 5.15 0.13 -3.53
CA LEU A 35 4.49 0.02 -2.24
C LEU A 35 3.25 -0.85 -2.38
N LEU A 36 3.05 -1.77 -1.44
CA LEU A 36 1.87 -2.59 -1.33
C LEU A 36 1.02 -2.03 -0.20
N ALA A 37 -0.16 -1.52 -0.54
CA ALA A 37 -1.17 -1.11 0.40
C ALA A 37 -2.13 -2.28 0.63
N VAL A 38 -2.14 -2.83 1.85
CA VAL A 38 -2.94 -4.01 2.21
C VAL A 38 -3.95 -3.61 3.28
N ALA A 39 -5.23 -3.89 3.04
CA ALA A 39 -6.29 -3.72 4.03
C ALA A 39 -6.95 -5.06 4.34
N THR A 40 -7.10 -5.39 5.62
CA THR A 40 -7.74 -6.62 6.10
C THR A 40 -8.77 -6.33 7.19
N ASP A 41 -9.71 -7.26 7.40
CA ASP A 41 -10.56 -7.20 8.58
C ASP A 41 -9.76 -7.46 9.88
N ALA A 42 -10.44 -7.45 11.04
CA ALA A 42 -9.76 -7.64 12.32
C ALA A 42 -9.20 -9.06 12.51
N GLN A 43 -9.61 -10.02 11.68
CA GLN A 43 -9.17 -11.42 11.69
C GLN A 43 -8.10 -11.69 10.63
N GLY A 44 -7.71 -10.67 9.85
CA GLY A 44 -6.70 -10.79 8.80
C GLY A 44 -7.24 -11.21 7.44
N LEU A 45 -8.56 -11.27 7.22
CA LEU A 45 -9.13 -11.58 5.91
C LEU A 45 -8.84 -10.42 4.93
N PRO A 46 -8.26 -10.67 3.74
CA PRO A 46 -7.94 -9.61 2.80
C PRO A 46 -9.20 -8.93 2.23
N LEU A 47 -9.30 -7.62 2.41
CA LEU A 47 -10.36 -6.78 1.83
C LEU A 47 -9.87 -6.03 0.60
N HIS A 48 -8.63 -5.55 0.63
CA HIS A 48 -8.05 -4.77 -0.47
C HIS A 48 -6.54 -4.93 -0.56
N LEU A 49 -6.04 -4.95 -1.80
CA LEU A 49 -4.63 -4.86 -2.15
C LEU A 49 -4.48 -3.86 -3.29
N GLU A 50 -3.55 -2.93 -3.15
CA GLU A 50 -3.20 -1.98 -4.20
C GLU A 50 -1.68 -1.89 -4.34
N VAL A 51 -1.20 -1.92 -5.60
CA VAL A 51 0.20 -1.66 -5.94
C VAL A 51 0.36 -0.19 -6.27
N LEU A 52 1.12 0.51 -5.46
CA LEU A 52 1.38 1.92 -5.56
C LEU A 52 2.81 2.17 -6.04
N ARG A 53 3.05 3.37 -6.58
CA ARG A 53 4.40 3.78 -6.97
C ARG A 53 5.31 3.86 -5.74
N GLY A 54 6.56 3.40 -5.89
CA GLY A 54 7.55 3.28 -4.81
C GLY A 54 7.91 4.55 -4.05
N ASN A 55 7.49 5.71 -4.55
CA ASN A 55 7.77 7.03 -4.00
C ASN A 55 6.53 7.72 -3.41
N ARG A 56 5.41 7.02 -3.21
CA ARG A 56 4.21 7.59 -2.58
C ARG A 56 4.33 7.55 -1.05
N GLY A 57 4.15 8.70 -0.39
CA GLY A 57 3.96 8.77 1.07
C GLY A 57 2.50 8.54 1.49
N ASP A 58 2.22 8.69 2.79
CA ASP A 58 0.97 8.37 3.55
C ASP A 58 -0.37 8.98 3.05
N THR A 59 -0.37 9.64 1.89
CA THR A 59 -1.60 10.07 1.19
C THR A 59 -2.45 8.91 0.63
N THR A 60 -2.00 7.66 0.78
CA THR A 60 -2.63 6.45 0.25
C THR A 60 -3.98 6.14 0.89
N THR A 61 -4.17 6.55 2.15
CA THR A 61 -5.38 6.33 2.94
C THR A 61 -6.63 6.87 2.25
N GLN A 62 -6.57 8.02 1.58
CA GLN A 62 -7.74 8.59 0.88
C GLN A 62 -8.22 7.71 -0.29
N GLY A 63 -7.29 7.08 -1.01
CA GLY A 63 -7.59 6.13 -2.09
C GLY A 63 -8.29 4.89 -1.54
N LEU A 64 -7.79 4.35 -0.43
CA LEU A 64 -8.40 3.22 0.26
C LEU A 64 -9.82 3.52 0.73
N LEU A 65 -10.05 4.66 1.42
CA LEU A 65 -11.40 5.03 1.87
C LEU A 65 -12.37 5.09 0.70
N SER A 66 -11.95 5.69 -0.41
CA SER A 66 -12.78 5.79 -1.63
C SER A 66 -13.12 4.41 -2.19
N THR A 67 -12.15 3.49 -2.21
CA THR A 67 -12.36 2.10 -2.66
C THR A 67 -13.28 1.33 -1.72
N LEU A 68 -13.11 1.44 -0.41
CA LEU A 68 -13.92 0.72 0.57
C LEU A 68 -15.39 1.16 0.54
N ARG A 69 -15.63 2.47 0.45
CA ARG A 69 -16.98 3.03 0.30
C ARG A 69 -17.63 2.54 -0.99
N ARG A 70 -16.92 2.62 -2.12
CA ARG A 70 -17.45 2.27 -3.44
C ARG A 70 -17.68 0.76 -3.62
N ARG A 71 -16.75 -0.08 -3.15
CA ARG A 71 -16.76 -1.53 -3.43
C ARG A 71 -17.52 -2.34 -2.38
N PHE A 72 -17.47 -1.95 -1.12
CA PHE A 72 -18.01 -2.72 0.00
C PHE A 72 -19.14 -2.01 0.74
N GLY A 73 -19.49 -0.77 0.35
CA GLY A 73 -20.57 -0.01 1.00
C GLY A 73 -20.27 0.36 2.46
N ILE A 74 -19.00 0.30 2.87
CA ILE A 74 -18.56 0.64 4.23
C ILE A 74 -18.84 2.11 4.48
N ARG A 75 -19.65 2.42 5.50
CA ARG A 75 -20.01 3.80 5.88
C ARG A 75 -19.09 4.36 6.96
N GLU A 76 -18.66 3.49 7.87
CA GLU A 76 -17.81 3.81 9.01
C GLU A 76 -16.74 2.73 9.15
N ALA A 77 -15.51 3.14 9.42
CA ALA A 77 -14.40 2.23 9.68
C ALA A 77 -13.38 2.89 10.60
N VAL A 78 -12.84 2.11 11.53
CA VAL A 78 -11.65 2.47 12.30
C VAL A 78 -10.45 1.79 11.66
N PHE A 79 -9.46 2.58 11.30
CA PHE A 79 -8.19 2.11 10.74
C PHE A 79 -7.15 2.08 11.85
N VAL A 80 -6.41 0.97 11.90
CA VAL A 80 -5.23 0.84 12.75
C VAL A 80 -4.04 0.73 11.81
N PHE A 81 -3.05 1.59 12.05
CA PHE A 81 -1.79 1.69 11.32
C PHE A 81 -0.65 1.35 12.30
N ASP A 82 0.47 0.87 11.75
CA ASP A 82 1.78 0.85 12.41
C ASP A 82 2.53 2.15 12.08
#